data_AF-E3H7E5-F1
#
_entry.id   AF-E3H7E5-F1
#
_cell.length_a   1.000
_cell.length_b   1.000
_cell.length_c   1.000
_cell.angle_alpha   90.00
_cell.angle_beta   90.00
_cell.angle_gamma   90.00
#
_symmetry.space_group_name_H-M   'P 1'
#
loop_
_entity.id
_entity.type
_entity.pdbx_description
1 polymer ?
#
loop_
_entity_poly.entity_id
_entity_poly.type
_entity_poly.pdbx_seq_one_letter_code
_entity_poly.pdbx_strand_id
1 'polypeptide(L)'
;MSKQKYTIADVQQEKLIEYDLDIKDAFILTYLKEISQVKKIIEKVIEGQRYIWVDYQKLISYLPVLKISSEEVIGRRMSKYEKLGLIKRHLHRSLSYGTYTFFSLDDKFNSLFEIEKTEYEDIDLEKIKKQMGLISPQSTFQSGGFDSKVESQSTQKSAHNTPTNNTPIKDKSSSMPAALSDEFEKELKNLLPNFSIQHLNKNSIKNIKKYSKGDISQVEKVLKFMHLKNKSMTPDILVAILRDGDHTKPESIKPKEIKRNDKIKFMSEKLGEKEIKRLRSLVINDIGFEGEYVERELGNVLCKKYNELMKEGNLNVS
;
A
#
# COMPACT_ATOMS: atom_id res chain seq x y z
N MET A 1 -31.01 24.33 20.65
CA MET A 1 -29.66 24.06 21.19
C MET A 1 -28.67 23.94 20.04
N SER A 2 -27.54 24.66 20.11
CA SER A 2 -26.45 24.54 19.13
C SER A 2 -25.48 23.42 19.57
N LYS A 3 -25.53 22.25 18.91
CA LYS A 3 -24.66 21.11 19.23
C LYS A 3 -23.20 21.51 19.03
N GLN A 4 -22.41 21.60 20.10
CA GLN A 4 -20.96 21.70 19.99
C GLN A 4 -20.45 20.41 19.31
N LYS A 5 -19.66 20.55 18.25
CA LYS A 5 -18.98 19.42 17.63
C LYS A 5 -17.80 19.02 18.52
N TYR A 6 -17.97 17.98 19.35
CA TYR A 6 -16.87 17.36 20.09
C TYR A 6 -16.04 16.40 19.19
N THR A 7 -15.78 16.82 17.94
CA THR A 7 -15.10 16.03 16.92
C THR A 7 -13.87 16.76 16.37
N ILE A 8 -12.82 16.01 16.07
CA ILE A 8 -11.63 16.48 15.36
C ILE A 8 -11.64 15.82 13.98
N ALA A 9 -11.63 16.63 12.92
CA ALA A 9 -11.80 16.15 11.54
C ALA A 9 -13.05 15.24 11.37
N ASP A 10 -14.15 15.56 12.06
CA ASP A 10 -15.37 14.74 12.16
C ASP A 10 -15.24 13.36 12.86
N VAL A 11 -14.06 12.98 13.38
CA VAL A 11 -13.87 11.83 14.29
C VAL A 11 -14.20 12.23 15.73
N GLN A 12 -14.92 11.38 16.48
CA GLN A 12 -15.17 11.56 17.91
C GLN A 12 -13.89 11.64 18.74
N GLN A 13 -13.77 12.65 19.61
CA GLN A 13 -12.60 12.76 20.50
C GLN A 13 -12.56 11.67 21.57
N GLU A 14 -13.71 11.19 22.04
CA GLU A 14 -13.79 10.04 22.96
C GLU A 14 -13.17 8.79 22.31
N LYS A 15 -13.42 8.56 21.02
CA LYS A 15 -12.88 7.42 20.25
C LYS A 15 -11.41 7.58 19.91
N LEU A 16 -10.93 8.80 19.72
CA LEU A 16 -9.48 9.06 19.63
C LEU A 16 -8.78 8.69 20.94
N ILE A 17 -9.36 9.06 22.08
CA ILE A 17 -8.82 8.72 23.41
C ILE A 17 -8.93 7.20 23.69
N GLU A 18 -10.07 6.57 23.39
CA GLU A 18 -10.30 5.11 23.55
C GLU A 18 -9.25 4.26 22.81
N TYR A 19 -8.76 4.73 21.67
CA TYR A 19 -7.82 4.00 20.80
C TYR A 19 -6.39 4.55 20.78
N ASP A 20 -6.04 5.46 21.70
CA ASP A 20 -4.70 6.08 21.79
C ASP A 20 -4.28 6.77 20.47
N LEU A 21 -5.23 7.41 19.78
CA LEU A 21 -5.04 8.01 18.46
C LEU A 21 -4.80 9.52 18.56
N ASP A 22 -3.83 10.03 17.80
CA ASP A 22 -3.50 11.46 17.81
C ASP A 22 -4.32 12.28 16.79
N ILE A 23 -4.19 13.61 16.85
CA ILE A 23 -4.85 14.53 15.92
C ILE A 23 -4.54 14.23 14.44
N LYS A 24 -3.39 13.63 14.11
CA LYS A 24 -3.05 13.25 12.72
C LYS A 24 -3.75 11.96 12.33
N ASP A 25 -3.94 11.02 13.25
CA ASP A 25 -4.75 9.83 13.01
C ASP A 25 -6.19 10.22 12.65
N ALA A 26 -6.76 11.22 13.33
CA ALA A 26 -8.09 11.74 13.00
C ALA A 26 -8.21 12.16 11.52
N PHE A 27 -7.32 13.04 11.04
CA PHE A 27 -7.32 13.46 9.62
C PHE A 27 -7.06 12.31 8.64
N ILE A 28 -6.21 11.33 9.00
CA ILE A 28 -5.94 10.16 8.17
C ILE A 28 -7.17 9.25 8.08
N LEU A 29 -7.88 9.02 9.19
CA LEU A 29 -9.11 8.23 9.22
C LEU A 29 -10.22 8.90 8.41
N THR A 30 -10.37 10.22 8.49
CA THR A 30 -11.36 10.96 7.70
C THR A 30 -11.05 10.90 6.21
N TYR A 31 -9.78 11.02 5.81
CA TYR A 31 -9.36 10.77 4.43
C TYR A 31 -9.70 9.34 3.96
N LEU A 32 -9.47 8.31 4.79
CA LEU A 32 -9.87 6.93 4.49
C LEU A 32 -11.39 6.79 4.31
N LYS A 33 -12.19 7.51 5.11
CA LYS A 33 -13.65 7.57 4.97
C LYS A 33 -14.06 8.21 3.63
N GLU A 34 -13.52 9.38 3.32
CA GLU A 34 -13.81 10.13 2.08
C GLU A 34 -13.49 9.30 0.83
N ILE A 35 -12.27 8.76 0.72
CA ILE A 35 -11.87 7.98 -0.47
C ILE A 35 -12.70 6.70 -0.65
N SER A 36 -13.23 6.12 0.44
CA SER A 36 -14.12 4.94 0.34
C SER A 36 -15.44 5.25 -0.38
N GLN A 37 -15.90 6.50 -0.32
CA GLN A 37 -17.13 6.99 -0.93
C GLN A 37 -16.93 7.51 -2.37
N VAL A 38 -15.68 7.64 -2.83
CA VAL A 38 -15.36 8.12 -4.19
C VAL A 38 -15.76 7.08 -5.25
N LYS A 39 -16.73 7.45 -6.10
CA LYS A 39 -17.28 6.60 -7.18
C LYS A 39 -16.27 6.16 -8.27
N LYS A 40 -15.08 6.77 -8.32
CA LYS A 40 -14.01 6.47 -9.29
C LYS A 40 -12.69 6.28 -8.54
N ILE A 41 -12.55 5.17 -7.85
CA ILE A 41 -11.32 4.75 -7.17
C ILE A 41 -10.89 3.37 -7.65
N ILE A 42 -9.61 3.04 -7.53
CA ILE A 42 -9.11 1.69 -7.83
C ILE A 42 -9.51 0.78 -6.66
N GLU A 43 -10.32 -0.23 -6.96
CA GLU A 43 -10.85 -1.17 -5.98
C GLU A 43 -10.75 -2.62 -6.46
N LYS A 44 -10.91 -3.56 -5.53
CA LYS A 44 -10.83 -4.99 -5.75
C LYS A 44 -11.76 -5.70 -4.78
N VAL A 45 -12.64 -6.56 -5.29
CA VAL A 45 -13.45 -7.45 -4.44
C VAL A 45 -12.65 -8.72 -4.15
N ILE A 46 -12.58 -9.11 -2.88
CA ILE A 46 -11.83 -10.29 -2.40
C ILE A 46 -12.72 -10.99 -1.38
N GLU A 47 -13.07 -12.26 -1.64
CA GLU A 47 -13.91 -13.08 -0.75
C GLU A 47 -15.25 -12.39 -0.40
N GLY A 48 -15.81 -11.62 -1.34
CA GLY A 48 -17.03 -10.83 -1.19
C GLY A 48 -16.82 -9.40 -0.65
N GLN A 49 -15.71 -9.14 0.05
CA GLN A 49 -15.42 -7.84 0.66
C GLN A 49 -14.79 -6.87 -0.35
N ARG A 50 -15.23 -5.60 -0.36
CA ARG A 50 -14.64 -4.52 -1.16
C ARG A 50 -13.37 -3.98 -0.49
N TYR A 51 -12.25 -3.99 -1.21
CA TYR A 51 -10.99 -3.37 -0.81
C TYR A 51 -10.63 -2.22 -1.77
N ILE A 52 -10.18 -1.09 -1.22
CA ILE A 52 -9.86 0.16 -1.93
C ILE A 52 -8.35 0.37 -1.92
N TRP A 53 -7.74 0.75 -3.04
CA TRP A 53 -6.32 1.09 -3.07
C TRP A 53 -6.07 2.44 -2.40
N VAL A 54 -5.07 2.50 -1.51
CA VAL A 54 -4.63 3.74 -0.86
C VAL A 54 -3.18 4.03 -1.26
N ASP A 55 -3.00 5.13 -1.96
CA ASP A 55 -1.70 5.69 -2.32
C ASP A 55 -1.18 6.57 -1.17
N TYR A 56 -0.07 6.16 -0.55
CA TYR A 56 0.53 6.89 0.58
C TYR A 56 1.22 8.19 0.15
N GLN A 57 1.77 8.26 -1.06
CA GLN A 57 2.36 9.49 -1.60
C GLN A 57 1.25 10.52 -1.86
N LYS A 58 0.13 10.07 -2.43
CA LYS A 58 -1.05 10.92 -2.64
C LYS A 58 -1.62 11.41 -1.31
N LEU A 59 -1.76 10.54 -0.30
CA LEU A 59 -2.21 10.91 1.04
C LEU A 59 -1.30 11.99 1.67
N ILE A 60 0.03 11.80 1.61
CA ILE A 60 1.01 12.77 2.11
C ILE A 60 0.88 14.11 1.37
N SER A 61 0.71 14.09 0.03
CA SER A 61 0.52 15.32 -0.77
C SER A 61 -0.80 16.03 -0.49
N TYR A 62 -1.83 15.31 -0.04
CA TYR A 62 -3.15 15.85 0.28
C TYR A 62 -3.21 16.44 1.69
N LEU A 63 -2.46 15.89 2.63
CA LEU A 63 -2.43 16.31 4.05
C LEU A 63 -1.04 16.84 4.50
N PRO A 64 -0.41 17.80 3.79
CA PRO A 64 0.95 18.26 4.10
C PRO A 64 1.07 18.93 5.49
N VAL A 65 -0.04 19.48 6.00
CA VAL A 65 -0.13 20.10 7.34
C VAL A 65 0.21 19.11 8.47
N LEU A 66 0.05 17.81 8.27
CA LEU A 66 0.41 16.78 9.25
C LEU A 66 1.93 16.62 9.42
N LYS A 67 2.73 17.21 8.52
CA LYS A 67 4.20 17.13 8.47
C LYS A 67 4.70 15.68 8.50
N ILE A 68 4.05 14.81 7.74
CA ILE A 68 4.46 13.41 7.53
C ILE A 68 5.17 13.34 6.18
N SER A 69 6.48 13.16 6.19
CA SER A 69 7.34 13.15 4.99
C SER A 69 7.70 11.75 4.47
N SER A 70 7.23 10.69 5.13
CA SER A 70 7.58 9.30 4.81
C SER A 70 6.35 8.40 4.77
N GLU A 71 6.23 7.64 3.68
CA GLU A 71 5.26 6.56 3.50
C GLU A 71 5.33 5.51 4.62
N GLU A 72 6.51 5.31 5.22
CA GLU A 72 6.69 4.34 6.31
C GLU A 72 5.92 4.76 7.57
N VAL A 73 5.82 6.06 7.85
CA VAL A 73 5.04 6.59 8.98
C VAL A 73 3.53 6.35 8.77
N ILE A 74 3.06 6.49 7.53
CA ILE A 74 1.69 6.10 7.16
C ILE A 74 1.51 4.59 7.30
N GLY A 75 2.43 3.77 6.78
CA GLY A 75 2.40 2.31 6.91
C GLY A 75 2.39 1.82 8.36
N ARG A 76 3.11 2.48 9.27
CA ARG A 76 3.08 2.23 10.72
C ARG A 76 1.70 2.56 11.32
N ARG A 77 1.09 3.69 10.95
CA ARG A 77 -0.26 4.09 11.41
C ARG A 77 -1.37 3.18 10.88
N MET A 78 -1.35 2.83 9.59
CA MET A 78 -2.24 1.81 9.02
C MET A 78 -2.12 0.46 9.75
N SER A 79 -0.90 0.10 10.17
CA SER A 79 -0.66 -1.11 10.99
C SER A 79 -1.10 -0.96 12.46
N LYS A 80 -1.38 0.25 12.96
CA LYS A 80 -2.08 0.49 14.23
C LYS A 80 -3.59 0.31 14.05
N TYR A 81 -4.17 0.93 13.02
CA TYR A 81 -5.61 0.81 12.72
C TYR A 81 -6.04 -0.63 12.45
N GLU A 82 -5.20 -1.42 11.78
CA GLU A 82 -5.42 -2.86 11.57
C GLU A 82 -5.43 -3.65 12.89
N LYS A 83 -4.49 -3.38 13.81
CA LYS A 83 -4.48 -4.00 15.15
C LYS A 83 -5.67 -3.60 16.01
N LEU A 84 -6.23 -2.41 15.81
CA LEU A 84 -7.41 -1.91 16.50
C LEU A 84 -8.73 -2.47 15.93
N GLY A 85 -8.69 -3.23 14.83
CA GLY A 85 -9.87 -3.75 14.14
C GLY A 85 -10.67 -2.67 13.40
N LEU A 86 -10.01 -1.59 12.95
CA LEU A 86 -10.66 -0.48 12.24
C LEU A 86 -10.58 -0.67 10.70
N ILE A 87 -9.54 -1.33 10.21
CA ILE A 87 -9.36 -1.64 8.78
C ILE A 87 -8.75 -3.03 8.57
N LYS A 88 -9.10 -3.69 7.47
CA LYS A 88 -8.47 -4.93 6.99
C LYS A 88 -7.51 -4.62 5.84
N ARG A 89 -6.24 -5.05 5.90
CA ARG A 89 -5.24 -4.77 4.85
C ARG A 89 -5.05 -5.94 3.88
N HIS A 90 -4.98 -5.66 2.58
CA HIS A 90 -4.59 -6.61 1.54
C HIS A 90 -3.38 -6.09 0.75
N LEU A 91 -2.26 -6.80 0.78
CA LEU A 91 -1.12 -6.51 -0.09
C LEU A 91 -1.27 -7.27 -1.41
N HIS A 92 -1.49 -6.53 -2.49
CA HIS A 92 -1.54 -7.04 -3.86
C HIS A 92 -0.16 -6.86 -4.52
N ARG A 93 0.35 -7.90 -5.20
CA ARG A 93 1.71 -7.91 -5.79
C ARG A 93 1.67 -8.13 -7.30
N SER A 94 1.60 -7.04 -8.05
CA SER A 94 1.68 -7.06 -9.51
C SER A 94 3.09 -7.45 -9.99
N LEU A 95 3.17 -8.42 -10.89
CA LEU A 95 4.42 -8.82 -11.53
C LEU A 95 5.01 -7.70 -12.39
N SER A 96 4.15 -6.81 -12.92
CA SER A 96 4.53 -5.70 -13.79
C SER A 96 4.84 -4.41 -13.01
N TYR A 97 4.01 -4.04 -12.03
CA TYR A 97 4.02 -2.68 -11.46
C TYR A 97 4.38 -2.56 -9.96
N GLY A 98 4.57 -3.68 -9.24
CA GLY A 98 5.07 -3.65 -7.85
C GLY A 98 4.04 -4.10 -6.80
N THR A 99 4.19 -3.62 -5.56
CA THR A 99 3.30 -3.98 -4.43
C THR A 99 2.38 -2.82 -4.10
N TYR A 100 1.08 -3.08 -4.04
CA TYR A 100 0.03 -2.12 -3.74
C TYR A 100 -0.69 -2.51 -2.46
N THR A 101 -0.94 -1.54 -1.58
CA THR A 101 -1.67 -1.77 -0.33
C THR A 101 -3.13 -1.33 -0.50
N PHE A 102 -4.03 -2.31 -0.46
CA PHE A 102 -5.47 -2.07 -0.45
C PHE A 102 -6.01 -2.22 0.98
N PHE A 103 -7.10 -1.52 1.28
CA PHE A 103 -7.75 -1.55 2.59
C PHE A 103 -9.27 -1.70 2.45
N SER A 104 -9.87 -2.47 3.34
CA SER A 104 -11.31 -2.44 3.59
C SER A 104 -11.56 -1.80 4.94
N LEU A 105 -12.63 -1.02 5.07
CA LEU A 105 -13.07 -0.46 6.34
C LEU A 105 -13.85 -1.55 7.10
N ASP A 106 -13.62 -1.66 8.40
CA ASP A 106 -14.39 -2.57 9.27
C ASP A 106 -15.67 -1.91 9.77
N ASP A 107 -16.64 -2.67 10.30
CA ASP A 107 -17.88 -2.08 10.82
C ASP A 107 -17.60 -1.12 11.99
N LYS A 108 -16.60 -1.46 12.81
CA LYS A 108 -16.04 -0.63 13.89
C LYS A 108 -15.45 0.71 13.41
N PHE A 109 -15.16 0.86 12.12
CA PHE A 109 -14.69 2.13 11.57
C PHE A 109 -15.80 3.21 11.59
N ASN A 110 -17.06 2.83 11.42
CA ASN A 110 -18.16 3.78 11.32
C ASN A 110 -18.47 4.45 12.67
N SER A 111 -18.36 3.69 13.77
CA SER A 111 -18.57 4.19 15.13
C SER A 111 -17.51 5.20 15.61
N LEU A 112 -16.45 5.45 14.82
CA LEU A 112 -15.54 6.58 15.02
C LEU A 112 -16.19 7.95 14.70
N PHE A 113 -17.31 7.94 13.98
CA PHE A 113 -17.98 9.14 13.42
C PHE A 113 -19.46 9.25 13.80
N GLU A 114 -19.99 8.30 14.57
CA GLU A 114 -21.36 8.32 15.06
C GLU A 114 -21.43 9.24 16.27
N ILE A 115 -22.26 10.30 16.21
CA ILE A 115 -22.27 11.31 17.26
C ILE A 115 -23.46 11.10 18.20
N GLU A 116 -23.22 10.41 19.31
CA GLU A 116 -24.16 10.30 20.42
C GLU A 116 -24.67 11.68 20.90
N LYS A 117 -25.80 11.70 21.59
CA LYS A 117 -26.40 12.94 22.12
C LYS A 117 -25.87 13.24 23.51
N THR A 118 -24.68 13.83 23.59
CA THR A 118 -24.26 14.55 24.80
C THR A 118 -25.08 15.83 24.93
N GLU A 119 -26.15 15.75 25.72
CA GLU A 119 -26.84 16.91 26.25
C GLU A 119 -25.95 17.52 27.35
N TYR A 120 -25.32 18.65 27.04
CA TYR A 120 -24.63 19.45 28.06
C TYR A 120 -25.68 20.04 29.00
N GLU A 121 -25.67 19.67 30.27
CA GLU A 121 -26.54 20.29 31.27
C GLU A 121 -26.17 21.77 31.44
N ASP A 122 -27.05 22.67 30.96
CA ASP A 122 -26.91 24.13 31.10
C ASP A 122 -26.67 24.56 32.56
N ILE A 123 -27.12 23.73 33.50
CA ILE A 123 -26.97 23.82 34.95
C ILE A 123 -25.52 24.10 35.38
N ASP A 124 -24.53 23.39 34.84
CA ASP A 124 -23.13 23.60 35.24
C ASP A 124 -22.53 24.88 34.64
N LEU A 125 -22.95 25.28 33.43
CA LEU A 125 -22.58 26.57 32.87
C LEU A 125 -23.16 27.73 33.69
N GLU A 126 -24.37 27.62 34.24
CA GLU A 126 -24.93 28.62 35.14
C GLU A 126 -24.24 28.66 36.51
N LYS A 127 -23.96 27.50 37.12
CA LYS A 127 -23.16 27.42 38.35
C LYS A 127 -21.79 28.09 38.17
N ILE A 128 -21.07 27.77 37.09
CA ILE A 128 -19.74 28.32 36.80
C ILE A 128 -19.81 29.84 36.54
N LYS A 129 -20.79 30.33 35.76
CA LYS A 129 -21.00 31.78 35.58
C LYS A 129 -21.26 32.49 36.92
N LYS A 130 -22.07 31.89 37.80
CA LYS A 130 -22.41 32.44 39.12
C LYS A 130 -21.20 32.43 40.08
N GLN A 131 -20.43 31.34 40.08
CA GLN A 131 -19.25 31.17 40.94
C GLN A 131 -18.05 32.03 40.48
N MET A 132 -17.90 32.29 39.18
CA MET A 132 -16.90 33.23 38.66
C MET A 132 -17.36 34.70 38.67
N GLY A 133 -18.50 35.02 39.30
CA GLY A 133 -19.01 36.39 39.39
C GLY A 133 -19.45 37.03 38.06
N LEU A 134 -19.54 36.24 36.99
CA LEU A 134 -19.89 36.71 35.63
C LEU A 134 -21.38 37.06 35.48
N ILE A 135 -22.20 36.78 36.50
CA ILE A 135 -23.59 37.24 36.61
C ILE A 135 -23.60 38.53 37.46
N SER A 136 -23.19 39.64 36.85
CA SER A 136 -23.42 40.98 37.41
C SER A 136 -24.83 41.47 37.05
N PRO A 137 -25.58 42.13 37.96
CA PRO A 137 -26.83 42.78 37.62
C PRO A 137 -26.58 44.04 36.77
N GLN A 138 -26.48 43.85 35.44
CA GLN A 138 -26.42 44.87 34.39
C GLN A 138 -25.36 45.98 34.56
N SER A 139 -24.18 45.79 33.97
CA SER A 139 -23.32 46.91 33.53
C SER A 139 -22.41 46.51 32.37
N THR A 140 -21.97 47.50 31.59
CA THR A 140 -21.37 47.34 30.25
C THR A 140 -19.84 47.44 30.20
N PHE A 141 -19.25 46.49 29.46
CA PHE A 141 -18.02 46.59 28.63
C PHE A 141 -16.61 46.67 29.26
N GLN A 142 -15.69 46.03 28.51
CA GLN A 142 -14.27 46.31 28.29
C GLN A 142 -13.19 45.95 29.33
N SER A 143 -12.65 44.73 29.13
CA SER A 143 -11.22 44.44 28.86
C SER A 143 -10.10 45.07 29.71
N GLY A 144 -9.34 44.20 30.39
CA GLY A 144 -7.99 44.45 30.90
C GLY A 144 -7.20 43.14 30.98
N GLY A 145 -5.89 43.16 30.69
CA GLY A 145 -5.08 41.95 30.52
C GLY A 145 -4.85 41.12 31.80
N PHE A 146 -4.49 39.84 31.61
CA PHE A 146 -4.06 38.93 32.67
C PHE A 146 -2.69 38.34 32.32
N ASP A 147 -1.79 38.27 33.30
CA ASP A 147 -0.48 37.64 33.20
C ASP A 147 -0.21 36.85 34.50
N SER A 148 0.63 35.83 34.37
CA SER A 148 1.47 35.23 35.41
C SER A 148 0.85 34.27 36.45
N LYS A 149 1.21 33.00 36.19
CA LYS A 149 1.73 31.97 37.13
C LYS A 149 0.75 31.05 37.86
N VAL A 150 1.22 29.81 37.99
CA VAL A 150 0.56 28.65 38.59
C VAL A 150 1.61 27.87 39.40
N GLU A 151 1.27 27.54 40.65
CA GLU A 151 1.94 26.60 41.56
C GLU A 151 0.93 26.32 42.71
N SER A 152 0.80 25.16 43.38
CA SER A 152 1.61 23.94 43.43
C SER A 152 0.80 22.67 43.81
N GLN A 153 1.25 21.50 43.31
CA GLN A 153 1.40 20.19 43.98
C GLN A 153 0.26 19.51 44.80
N SER A 154 -0.29 18.43 44.22
CA SER A 154 -0.36 17.03 44.71
C SER A 154 -0.40 16.64 46.21
N THR A 155 -1.17 15.58 46.55
CA THR A 155 -0.62 14.26 46.98
C THR A 155 -1.68 13.13 47.15
N GLN A 156 -1.32 11.90 46.70
CA GLN A 156 -1.45 10.53 47.30
C GLN A 156 -2.73 10.12 48.13
N LYS A 157 -3.25 8.87 48.12
CA LYS A 157 -2.74 7.53 47.66
C LYS A 157 -3.91 6.58 47.22
N SER A 158 -4.04 5.24 47.40
CA SER A 158 -3.39 4.21 48.25
C SER A 158 -3.23 2.76 47.67
N ALA A 159 -4.10 1.78 48.01
CA ALA A 159 -3.84 0.31 48.03
C ALA A 159 -5.14 -0.54 48.12
N HIS A 160 -5.24 -1.88 47.88
CA HIS A 160 -4.47 -2.92 47.17
C HIS A 160 -5.27 -4.28 47.16
N ASN A 161 -4.67 -5.38 46.64
CA ASN A 161 -5.02 -6.82 46.76
C ASN A 161 -5.90 -7.53 45.70
N THR A 162 -5.38 -8.67 45.24
CA THR A 162 -5.96 -9.83 44.50
C THR A 162 -5.28 -11.11 45.10
N PRO A 163 -5.40 -12.36 44.59
CA PRO A 163 -6.11 -12.95 43.45
C PRO A 163 -7.33 -13.80 43.93
N THR A 164 -7.76 -15.00 43.50
CA THR A 164 -7.34 -16.12 42.58
C THR A 164 -8.61 -17.01 42.33
N ASN A 165 -8.75 -17.99 41.42
CA ASN A 165 -7.89 -18.64 40.40
C ASN A 165 -8.78 -19.35 39.31
N ASN A 166 -8.13 -20.16 38.45
CA ASN A 166 -8.61 -21.34 37.72
C ASN A 166 -9.11 -21.20 36.26
N THR A 167 -8.34 -21.86 35.38
CA THR A 167 -8.66 -22.38 34.03
C THR A 167 -8.51 -23.93 34.10
N PRO A 168 -8.65 -24.74 33.01
CA PRO A 168 -9.22 -24.52 31.68
C PRO A 168 -10.27 -25.59 31.24
N ILE A 169 -11.02 -25.34 30.15
CA ILE A 169 -11.56 -26.40 29.27
C ILE A 169 -11.29 -26.01 27.80
N LYS A 170 -11.05 -27.00 26.92
CA LYS A 170 -10.66 -26.80 25.52
C LYS A 170 -11.15 -27.96 24.65
N ASP A 171 -11.99 -27.68 23.67
CA ASP A 171 -12.54 -28.61 22.66
C ASP A 171 -13.34 -27.80 21.60
N LYS A 172 -13.59 -28.22 20.35
CA LYS A 172 -13.02 -29.29 19.49
C LYS A 172 -13.45 -29.02 18.02
N SER A 173 -13.16 -29.97 17.11
CA SER A 173 -13.67 -30.07 15.71
C SER A 173 -13.04 -29.11 14.68
N SER A 174 -13.01 -29.42 13.37
CA SER A 174 -13.41 -30.64 12.64
C SER A 174 -12.37 -31.00 11.56
N SER A 175 -12.52 -32.16 10.88
CA SER A 175 -11.51 -32.68 9.95
C SER A 175 -12.12 -33.38 8.72
N MET A 176 -11.26 -33.69 7.73
CA MET A 176 -11.51 -34.59 6.59
C MET A 176 -12.45 -34.07 5.48
N PRO A 177 -12.42 -34.65 4.25
CA PRO A 177 -11.63 -35.80 3.80
C PRO A 177 -10.30 -35.47 3.12
N ALA A 178 -9.40 -36.46 3.12
CA ALA A 178 -8.24 -36.53 2.25
C ALA A 178 -8.36 -37.77 1.35
N ALA A 179 -8.26 -37.57 0.05
CA ALA A 179 -8.11 -38.61 -0.97
C ALA A 179 -7.41 -37.99 -2.20
N LEU A 180 -6.91 -38.82 -3.11
CA LEU A 180 -6.26 -38.43 -4.37
C LEU A 180 -4.95 -37.63 -4.20
N SER A 181 -3.83 -38.35 -4.07
CA SER A 181 -2.47 -37.83 -4.26
C SER A 181 -2.17 -37.69 -5.76
N ASP A 182 -2.79 -36.69 -6.37
CA ASP A 182 -2.87 -36.54 -7.84
C ASP A 182 -1.54 -36.38 -8.58
N GLU A 183 -1.57 -36.78 -9.86
CA GLU A 183 -0.53 -36.60 -10.89
C GLU A 183 0.08 -35.19 -10.89
N PHE A 184 -0.73 -34.16 -10.65
CA PHE A 184 -0.34 -32.76 -10.48
C PHE A 184 0.83 -32.57 -9.49
N GLU A 185 0.89 -33.31 -8.38
CA GLU A 185 2.00 -33.21 -7.43
C GLU A 185 3.33 -33.74 -7.98
N LYS A 186 3.28 -34.68 -8.92
CA LYS A 186 4.45 -35.29 -9.58
C LYS A 186 4.94 -34.37 -10.71
N GLU A 187 4.04 -33.83 -11.52
CA GLU A 187 4.34 -32.81 -12.52
C GLU A 187 4.95 -31.54 -11.88
N LEU A 188 4.34 -31.03 -10.80
CA LEU A 188 4.83 -29.86 -10.07
C LEU A 188 6.26 -30.08 -9.52
N LYS A 189 6.56 -31.27 -8.98
CA LYS A 189 7.91 -31.62 -8.50
C LYS A 189 8.94 -31.73 -9.63
N ASN A 190 8.52 -32.09 -10.84
CA ASN A 190 9.39 -32.11 -12.03
C ASN A 190 9.60 -30.71 -12.64
N LEU A 191 8.61 -29.82 -12.54
CA LEU A 191 8.64 -28.48 -13.15
C LEU A 191 9.49 -27.47 -12.34
N LEU A 192 9.39 -27.49 -11.01
CA LEU A 192 10.00 -26.49 -10.12
C LEU A 192 11.55 -26.42 -10.14
N PRO A 193 12.31 -27.54 -10.28
CA PRO A 193 13.77 -27.50 -10.38
C PRO A 193 14.28 -26.65 -11.55
N ASN A 194 13.56 -26.62 -12.67
CA ASN A 194 13.91 -25.86 -13.88
C ASN A 194 13.88 -24.32 -13.65
N PHE A 195 13.29 -23.88 -12.53
CA PHE A 195 13.22 -22.48 -12.11
C PHE A 195 13.97 -22.24 -10.79
N SER A 196 14.90 -23.14 -10.43
CA SER A 196 15.70 -23.11 -9.20
C SER A 196 14.92 -23.15 -7.89
N ILE A 197 13.64 -23.56 -7.90
CA ILE A 197 12.81 -23.68 -6.70
C ILE A 197 13.00 -25.07 -6.10
N GLN A 198 13.86 -25.16 -5.10
CA GLN A 198 14.11 -26.40 -4.34
C GLN A 198 13.31 -26.40 -3.03
N HIS A 199 12.65 -27.54 -2.74
CA HIS A 199 11.79 -27.80 -1.58
C HIS A 199 10.55 -26.90 -1.43
N LEU A 200 9.36 -27.50 -1.55
CA LEU A 200 8.09 -26.90 -1.10
C LEU A 200 7.61 -27.59 0.18
N ASN A 201 7.08 -26.81 1.11
CA ASN A 201 6.33 -27.37 2.24
C ASN A 201 4.95 -27.88 1.78
N LYS A 202 4.36 -28.81 2.54
CA LYS A 202 3.08 -29.47 2.20
C LYS A 202 1.89 -28.51 2.08
N ASN A 203 1.94 -27.33 2.70
CA ASN A 203 0.87 -26.33 2.61
C ASN A 203 1.00 -25.49 1.33
N SER A 204 2.21 -25.13 0.91
CA SER A 204 2.45 -24.46 -0.38
C SER A 204 2.01 -25.34 -1.55
N ILE A 205 2.24 -26.66 -1.51
CA ILE A 205 1.74 -27.60 -2.54
C ILE A 205 0.20 -27.58 -2.61
N LYS A 206 -0.49 -27.71 -1.47
CA LYS A 206 -1.96 -27.62 -1.39
C LYS A 206 -2.49 -26.28 -1.89
N ASN A 207 -1.83 -25.17 -1.54
CA ASN A 207 -2.22 -23.82 -1.96
C ASN A 207 -2.01 -23.61 -3.46
N ILE A 208 -0.89 -24.06 -4.03
CA ILE A 208 -0.64 -24.01 -5.48
C ILE A 208 -1.73 -24.79 -6.22
N LYS A 209 -2.00 -26.05 -5.81
CA LYS A 209 -3.06 -26.89 -6.39
C LYS A 209 -4.45 -26.23 -6.30
N LYS A 210 -4.78 -25.63 -5.14
CA LYS A 210 -6.05 -24.90 -4.91
C LYS A 210 -6.18 -23.70 -5.85
N TYR A 211 -5.14 -22.87 -5.97
CA TYR A 211 -5.20 -21.60 -6.69
C TYR A 211 -4.95 -21.71 -8.19
N SER A 212 -4.22 -22.74 -8.66
CA SER A 212 -4.14 -23.09 -10.09
C SER A 212 -5.34 -23.92 -10.59
N LYS A 213 -6.30 -24.23 -9.71
CA LYS A 213 -7.44 -25.15 -9.96
C LYS A 213 -7.01 -26.56 -10.42
N GLY A 214 -5.79 -26.98 -10.08
CA GLY A 214 -5.20 -28.23 -10.55
C GLY A 214 -4.61 -28.18 -11.97
N ASP A 215 -4.65 -27.04 -12.66
CA ASP A 215 -4.00 -26.87 -13.97
C ASP A 215 -2.52 -26.50 -13.79
N ILE A 216 -1.61 -27.32 -14.32
CA ILE A 216 -0.16 -27.11 -14.26
C ILE A 216 0.29 -25.99 -15.23
N SER A 217 -0.46 -25.73 -16.31
CA SER A 217 -0.17 -24.68 -17.30
C SER A 217 -0.21 -23.28 -16.68
N GLN A 218 -1.10 -23.03 -15.70
CA GLN A 218 -1.14 -21.75 -14.99
C GLN A 218 0.13 -21.54 -14.15
N VAL A 219 0.63 -22.60 -13.51
CA VAL A 219 1.89 -22.58 -12.75
C VAL A 219 3.06 -22.32 -13.69
N GLU A 220 3.11 -23.00 -14.83
CA GLU A 220 4.15 -22.83 -15.85
C GLU A 220 4.19 -21.40 -16.44
N LYS A 221 3.03 -20.81 -16.74
CA LYS A 221 2.91 -19.41 -17.21
C LYS A 221 3.52 -18.43 -16.20
N VAL A 222 3.20 -18.60 -14.91
CA VAL A 222 3.73 -17.74 -13.83
C VAL A 222 5.24 -17.89 -13.68
N LEU A 223 5.76 -19.12 -13.76
CA LEU A 223 7.19 -19.42 -13.70
C LEU A 223 7.96 -18.80 -14.88
N LYS A 224 7.50 -19.04 -16.12
CA LYS A 224 8.09 -18.45 -17.35
C LYS A 224 8.09 -16.92 -17.31
N PHE A 225 6.99 -16.28 -16.89
CA PHE A 225 6.92 -14.82 -16.81
C PHE A 225 7.89 -14.23 -15.77
N MET A 226 7.99 -14.83 -14.58
CA MET A 226 8.90 -14.34 -13.54
C MET A 226 10.38 -14.50 -13.92
N HIS A 227 10.73 -15.60 -14.60
CA HIS A 227 12.06 -15.80 -15.19
C HIS A 227 12.38 -14.72 -16.24
N LEU A 228 11.45 -14.43 -17.16
CA LEU A 228 11.59 -13.37 -18.16
C LEU A 228 11.70 -11.95 -17.56
N LYS A 229 11.20 -11.73 -16.34
CA LYS A 229 11.36 -10.45 -15.61
C LYS A 229 12.63 -10.38 -14.74
N ASN A 230 13.44 -11.44 -14.71
CA ASN A 230 14.59 -11.62 -13.82
C ASN A 230 14.24 -11.28 -12.34
N LYS A 231 13.11 -11.81 -11.86
CA LYS A 231 12.66 -11.63 -10.48
C LYS A 231 12.88 -12.91 -9.67
N SER A 232 13.44 -12.76 -8.47
CA SER A 232 13.54 -13.88 -7.51
C SER A 232 12.17 -14.49 -7.25
N MET A 233 12.11 -15.82 -7.33
CA MET A 233 10.88 -16.60 -7.24
C MET A 233 10.91 -17.45 -5.98
N THR A 234 9.91 -17.27 -5.11
CA THR A 234 9.73 -18.07 -3.88
C THR A 234 8.35 -18.74 -3.88
N PRO A 235 8.17 -19.84 -3.12
CA PRO A 235 6.88 -20.52 -3.04
C PRO A 235 5.72 -19.61 -2.63
N ASP A 236 5.94 -18.64 -1.75
CA ASP A 236 4.91 -17.71 -1.28
C ASP A 236 4.55 -16.64 -2.30
N ILE A 237 5.51 -16.23 -3.14
CA ILE A 237 5.26 -15.32 -4.28
C ILE A 237 4.43 -16.06 -5.35
N LEU A 238 4.77 -17.32 -5.65
CA LEU A 238 4.03 -18.18 -6.57
C LEU A 238 2.58 -18.40 -6.08
N VAL A 239 2.39 -18.73 -4.80
CA VAL A 239 1.05 -18.88 -4.18
C VAL A 239 0.24 -17.58 -4.28
N ALA A 240 0.86 -16.42 -4.01
CA ALA A 240 0.17 -15.13 -4.09
C ALA A 240 -0.28 -14.79 -5.52
N ILE A 241 0.57 -14.98 -6.52
CA ILE A 241 0.24 -14.71 -7.94
C ILE A 241 -0.85 -15.64 -8.48
N LEU A 242 -0.85 -16.91 -8.06
CA LEU A 242 -1.91 -17.85 -8.42
C LEU A 242 -3.22 -17.46 -7.75
N ARG A 243 -3.21 -17.14 -6.44
CA ARG A 243 -4.40 -16.72 -5.68
C ARG A 243 -5.04 -15.43 -6.23
N ASP A 244 -4.23 -14.41 -6.50
CA ASP A 244 -4.71 -13.11 -6.97
C ASP A 244 -5.16 -13.13 -8.44
N GLY A 245 -4.90 -14.22 -9.18
CA GLY A 245 -5.40 -14.46 -10.53
C GLY A 245 -4.73 -13.65 -11.65
N ASP A 246 -3.66 -12.91 -11.34
CA ASP A 246 -3.06 -11.92 -12.24
C ASP A 246 -2.55 -12.51 -13.56
N HIS A 247 -2.14 -13.77 -13.53
CA HIS A 247 -1.69 -14.55 -14.69
C HIS A 247 -2.80 -14.88 -15.70
N THR A 248 -4.07 -14.62 -15.37
CA THR A 248 -5.23 -14.78 -16.27
C THR A 248 -5.64 -13.48 -16.96
N LYS A 249 -5.07 -12.34 -16.56
CA LYS A 249 -5.36 -11.02 -17.15
C LYS A 249 -4.50 -10.82 -18.40
N PRO A 250 -5.08 -10.45 -19.56
CA PRO A 250 -4.29 -10.08 -20.74
C PRO A 250 -3.68 -8.69 -20.56
N GLU A 251 -2.60 -8.58 -19.78
CA GLU A 251 -1.77 -7.36 -19.77
C GLU A 251 -1.04 -7.22 -21.12
N SER A 252 -1.29 -6.12 -21.83
CA SER A 252 -0.47 -5.72 -22.96
C SER A 252 0.94 -5.38 -22.47
N ILE A 253 1.91 -6.24 -22.82
CA ILE A 253 3.30 -6.06 -22.41
C ILE A 253 3.87 -4.84 -23.12
N LYS A 254 3.83 -3.68 -22.46
CA LYS A 254 4.77 -2.60 -22.77
C LYS A 254 6.16 -3.09 -22.36
N PRO A 255 7.10 -3.35 -23.29
CA PRO A 255 8.47 -3.64 -22.90
C PRO A 255 9.02 -2.43 -22.13
N LYS A 256 9.88 -2.68 -21.14
CA LYS A 256 10.54 -1.58 -20.41
C LYS A 256 11.27 -0.68 -21.40
N GLU A 257 11.28 0.62 -21.12
CA GLU A 257 12.14 1.55 -21.83
C GLU A 257 13.61 1.19 -21.58
N ILE A 258 14.26 0.65 -22.61
CA ILE A 258 15.66 0.24 -22.59
C ILE A 258 16.52 1.51 -22.57
N LYS A 259 17.50 1.59 -21.67
CA LYS A 259 18.26 2.83 -21.47
C LYS A 259 19.11 3.15 -22.70
N ARG A 260 19.40 4.44 -22.91
CA ARG A 260 20.24 4.93 -24.02
C ARG A 260 21.53 4.11 -24.19
N ASN A 261 22.25 3.86 -23.09
CA ASN A 261 23.53 3.15 -23.10
C ASN A 261 23.37 1.68 -23.53
N ASP A 262 22.28 1.02 -23.13
CA ASP A 262 21.97 -0.36 -23.49
C ASP A 262 21.65 -0.46 -25.00
N LYS A 263 20.91 0.51 -25.56
CA LYS A 263 20.63 0.63 -27.00
C LYS A 263 21.91 0.83 -27.81
N ILE A 264 22.79 1.73 -27.35
CA ILE A 264 24.09 2.00 -28.00
C ILE A 264 24.94 0.74 -27.99
N LYS A 265 25.11 0.08 -26.83
CA LYS A 265 25.88 -1.15 -26.69
C LYS A 265 25.39 -2.24 -27.66
N PHE A 266 24.09 -2.55 -27.64
CA PHE A 266 23.49 -3.54 -28.53
C PHE A 266 23.74 -3.23 -30.01
N MET A 267 23.62 -1.97 -30.43
CA MET A 267 23.87 -1.60 -31.83
C MET A 267 25.35 -1.62 -32.20
N SER A 268 26.26 -1.29 -31.29
CA SER A 268 27.71 -1.44 -31.50
C SER A 268 28.11 -2.91 -31.68
N GLU A 269 27.59 -3.80 -30.83
CA GLU A 269 27.79 -5.25 -30.93
C GLU A 269 27.18 -5.82 -32.23
N LYS A 270 25.99 -5.33 -32.64
CA LYS A 270 25.27 -5.82 -33.82
C LYS A 270 25.81 -5.32 -35.17
N LEU A 271 26.33 -4.09 -35.23
CA LEU A 271 26.86 -3.50 -36.47
C LEU A 271 28.37 -3.79 -36.67
N GLY A 272 29.10 -4.00 -35.58
CA GLY A 272 30.55 -4.26 -35.61
C GLY A 272 31.39 -3.03 -35.95
N GLU A 273 32.68 -3.11 -35.61
CA GLU A 273 33.62 -1.98 -35.63
C GLU A 273 33.70 -1.25 -36.97
N LYS A 274 33.59 -1.97 -38.10
CA LYS A 274 33.71 -1.40 -39.45
C LYS A 274 32.59 -0.40 -39.76
N GLU A 275 31.34 -0.76 -39.49
CA GLU A 275 30.20 0.12 -39.74
C GLU A 275 30.11 1.21 -38.65
N ILE A 276 30.50 0.93 -37.40
CA ILE A 276 30.63 1.97 -36.37
C ILE A 276 31.66 3.03 -36.76
N LYS A 277 32.84 2.62 -37.26
CA LYS A 277 33.87 3.56 -37.77
C LYS A 277 33.35 4.38 -38.95
N ARG A 278 32.61 3.78 -39.88
CA ARG A 278 31.96 4.48 -41.00
C ARG A 278 30.93 5.51 -40.53
N LEU A 279 30.05 5.14 -39.59
CA LEU A 279 29.05 6.05 -39.02
C LEU A 279 29.74 7.22 -38.28
N ARG A 280 30.83 6.95 -37.54
CA ARG A 280 31.65 7.98 -36.91
C ARG A 280 32.23 8.96 -37.94
N SER A 281 32.78 8.46 -39.06
CA SER A 281 33.29 9.31 -40.14
C SER A 281 32.20 10.16 -40.81
N LEU A 282 30.97 9.65 -40.97
CA LEU A 282 29.85 10.44 -41.47
C LEU A 282 29.49 11.56 -40.49
N VAL A 283 29.37 11.25 -39.19
CA VAL A 283 29.10 12.25 -38.13
C VAL A 283 30.21 13.32 -38.06
N ILE A 284 31.48 12.96 -38.27
CA ILE A 284 32.59 13.93 -38.35
C ILE A 284 32.44 14.84 -39.57
N ASN A 285 32.06 14.30 -40.73
CA ASN A 285 31.84 15.10 -41.95
C ASN A 285 30.64 16.05 -41.80
N ASP A 286 29.56 15.62 -41.14
CA ASP A 286 28.36 16.41 -40.92
C ASP A 286 28.58 17.54 -39.87
N ILE A 287 29.47 17.32 -38.89
CA ILE A 287 29.79 18.29 -37.81
C ILE A 287 30.97 19.21 -38.19
N GLY A 288 31.89 18.76 -39.04
CA GLY A 288 33.05 19.52 -39.52
C GLY A 288 34.27 19.52 -38.60
N PHE A 289 34.23 18.85 -37.43
CA PHE A 289 35.37 18.72 -36.51
C PHE A 289 35.27 17.46 -35.63
N GLU A 290 36.42 16.96 -35.14
CA GLU A 290 36.46 15.89 -34.13
C GLU A 290 36.36 16.46 -32.69
N GLY A 291 35.66 15.76 -31.81
CA GLY A 291 35.50 16.11 -30.40
C GLY A 291 34.38 15.31 -29.72
N GLU A 292 34.11 15.55 -28.42
CA GLU A 292 33.11 14.80 -27.64
C GLU A 292 31.68 14.82 -28.24
N TYR A 293 31.36 15.86 -29.02
CA TYR A 293 30.09 15.99 -29.74
C TYR A 293 29.88 14.85 -30.76
N VAL A 294 30.96 14.33 -31.37
CA VAL A 294 30.89 13.21 -32.31
C VAL A 294 30.36 11.94 -31.64
N GLU A 295 30.83 11.62 -30.43
CA GLU A 295 30.36 10.43 -29.68
C GLU A 295 28.91 10.59 -29.21
N ARG A 296 28.49 11.83 -28.90
CA ARG A 296 27.10 12.15 -28.54
C ARG A 296 26.15 11.90 -29.70
N GLU A 297 26.50 12.38 -30.89
CA GLU A 297 25.68 12.22 -32.10
C GLU A 297 25.75 10.82 -32.71
N LEU A 298 26.92 10.15 -32.67
CA LEU A 298 27.02 8.72 -32.97
C LEU A 298 26.09 7.91 -32.05
N GLY A 299 26.05 8.23 -30.76
CA GLY A 299 25.08 7.66 -29.82
C GLY A 299 23.61 7.95 -30.16
N ASN A 300 23.30 9.11 -30.76
CA ASN A 300 21.95 9.42 -31.26
C ASN A 300 21.59 8.56 -32.49
N VAL A 301 22.50 8.46 -33.47
CA VAL A 301 22.33 7.63 -34.67
C VAL A 301 22.11 6.16 -34.31
N LEU A 302 22.90 5.62 -33.38
CA LEU A 302 22.73 4.24 -32.90
C LEU A 302 21.41 4.05 -32.15
N CYS A 303 21.01 5.00 -31.29
CA CYS A 303 19.68 4.96 -30.65
C CYS A 303 18.52 5.03 -31.66
N LYS A 304 18.68 5.76 -32.77
CA LYS A 304 17.69 5.83 -33.85
C LYS A 304 17.56 4.48 -34.57
N LYS A 305 18.68 3.92 -35.04
CA LYS A 305 18.73 2.59 -35.68
C LYS A 305 18.18 1.48 -34.79
N TYR A 306 18.42 1.55 -33.46
CA TYR A 306 17.81 0.63 -32.50
C TYR A 306 16.28 0.72 -32.53
N ASN A 307 15.73 1.93 -32.44
CA ASN A 307 14.28 2.14 -32.41
C ASN A 307 13.61 1.76 -33.75
N GLU A 308 14.30 1.91 -34.88
CA GLU A 308 13.86 1.48 -36.21
C GLU A 308 13.78 -0.06 -36.27
N LEU A 309 14.85 -0.76 -35.91
CA LEU A 309 14.93 -2.22 -35.91
C LEU A 309 13.89 -2.89 -34.98
N MET A 310 13.57 -2.27 -33.85
CA MET A 310 12.54 -2.76 -32.92
C MET A 310 11.10 -2.48 -33.40
N LYS A 311 10.89 -1.58 -34.37
CA LYS A 311 9.59 -1.41 -35.05
C LYS A 311 9.41 -2.49 -36.12
N GLU A 312 10.45 -2.71 -36.93
CA GLU A 312 10.45 -3.74 -37.99
C GLU A 312 10.28 -5.15 -37.42
N GLY A 313 10.93 -5.46 -36.29
CA GLY A 313 10.76 -6.74 -35.59
C GLY A 313 9.33 -7.00 -35.09
N ASN A 314 8.60 -5.96 -34.71
CA ASN A 314 7.21 -6.09 -34.23
C ASN A 314 6.17 -6.21 -35.35
N LEU A 315 6.51 -5.85 -36.60
CA LEU A 315 5.61 -5.97 -37.75
C LEU A 315 5.52 -7.41 -38.32
N ASN A 316 6.42 -8.30 -37.90
CA ASN A 316 6.44 -9.70 -38.30
C ASN A 316 5.79 -10.66 -37.26
N VAL A 317 5.02 -10.11 -36.30
CA VAL A 317 4.27 -10.88 -35.30
C VAL A 317 2.87 -10.28 -35.14
N SER A 318 1.99 -10.59 -36.09
CA SER A 318 0.55 -10.25 -36.07
C SER A 318 -0.22 -11.26 -36.91
#